data_AF-A0A1P8KJX8-F1
#
_entry.id   AF-A0A1P8KJX8-F1
#
_cell.length_a   1.000
_cell.length_b   1.000
_cell.length_c   1.000
_cell.angle_alpha   90.00
_cell.angle_beta   90.00
_cell.angle_gamma   90.00
#
_symmetry.space_group_name_H-M   'P 1'
#
loop_
_entity.id
_entity.type
_entity.pdbx_description
1 polymer ?
#
loop_
_entity_poly.entity_id
_entity_poly.type
_entity_poly.pdbx_seq_one_letter_code
_entity_poly.pdbx_strand_id
1 'polypeptide(L)'
;MAFIWIVILELFSSILEYIYLDVGKAYVFHMEESIFKELLISAIFVSFVWYLVSSIIFMYRKQFVILSLYGSVCIYLAITHDLTFNLLLHNLNPFELGIDGFGFYMIFQVLLKIVIIYLLIKMFLAIKTKKQS
;
A
#
# COMPACT_ATOMS: atom_id res chain seq x y z
N MET A 1 4.93 -14.70 1.84
CA MET A 1 5.81 -13.51 1.88
C MET A 1 5.67 -12.63 0.66
N ALA A 2 5.68 -13.18 -0.57
CA ALA A 2 5.49 -12.38 -1.80
C ALA A 2 4.22 -11.51 -1.77
N PHE A 3 3.10 -12.04 -1.26
CA PHE A 3 1.84 -11.30 -1.10
C PHE A 3 1.97 -10.02 -0.27
N ILE A 4 2.70 -10.06 0.86
CA ILE A 4 2.87 -8.87 1.72
C ILE A 4 3.62 -7.77 0.98
N TRP A 5 4.67 -8.14 0.24
CA TRP A 5 5.43 -7.19 -0.57
C TRP A 5 4.61 -6.62 -1.73
N ILE A 6 3.74 -7.42 -2.34
CA ILE A 6 2.79 -6.94 -3.35
C ILE A 6 1.88 -5.86 -2.74
N VAL A 7 1.28 -6.12 -1.57
CA VAL A 7 0.41 -5.14 -0.89
C VAL A 7 1.16 -3.86 -0.54
N ILE A 8 2.39 -3.97 -0.02
CA ILE A 8 3.23 -2.80 0.28
C ILE A 8 3.50 -1.96 -0.98
N LEU A 9 3.88 -2.60 -2.08
CA LEU A 9 4.16 -1.90 -3.33
C LEU A 9 2.92 -1.24 -3.93
N GLU A 10 1.74 -1.87 -3.80
CA GLU A 10 0.47 -1.27 -4.21
C GLU A 10 0.11 -0.04 -3.37
N LEU A 11 0.31 -0.09 -2.04
CA LEU A 11 0.12 1.08 -1.17
C LEU A 11 1.02 2.25 -1.58
N PHE A 12 2.30 1.98 -1.88
CA PHE A 12 3.23 3.02 -2.37
C PHE A 12 2.80 3.55 -3.75
N SER A 13 2.36 2.69 -4.65
CA SER A 13 1.83 3.10 -5.97
C SER A 13 0.63 4.04 -5.81
N SER A 14 -0.32 3.70 -4.94
CA SER A 14 -1.48 4.54 -4.66
C SER A 14 -1.12 5.89 -4.02
N ILE A 15 -0.12 5.93 -3.13
CA ILE A 15 0.38 7.20 -2.57
C ILE A 15 0.95 8.10 -3.67
N LEU A 16 1.75 7.54 -4.57
CA LEU A 16 2.31 8.30 -5.69
C LEU A 16 1.19 8.83 -6.59
N GLU A 17 0.17 8.02 -6.85
CA GLU A 17 -1.01 8.43 -7.61
C GLU A 17 -1.69 9.66 -7.00
N TYR A 18 -1.93 9.63 -5.69
CA TYR A 18 -2.52 10.74 -4.94
C TYR A 18 -1.69 12.03 -5.01
N ILE A 19 -0.36 11.91 -4.94
CA ILE A 19 0.55 13.06 -4.95
C ILE A 19 0.62 13.71 -6.34
N TYR A 20 0.67 12.89 -7.40
CA TYR A 20 1.00 13.36 -8.75
C TYR A 20 -0.20 13.50 -9.70
N LEU A 21 -1.33 12.83 -9.43
CA LEU A 21 -2.55 12.91 -10.24
C LEU A 21 -3.71 13.50 -9.45
N ASP A 22 -4.35 14.52 -10.01
CA ASP A 22 -5.55 15.11 -9.40
C ASP A 22 -6.74 14.13 -9.43
N VAL A 23 -6.77 13.22 -10.41
CA VAL A 23 -7.75 12.12 -10.44
C VAL A 23 -7.61 11.21 -9.23
N GLY A 24 -6.38 10.93 -8.78
CA GLY A 24 -6.13 10.16 -7.55
C GLY A 24 -6.74 10.81 -6.30
N LYS A 25 -6.81 12.15 -6.25
CA LYS A 25 -7.46 12.87 -5.16
C LYS A 25 -8.98 12.76 -5.19
N ALA A 26 -9.57 12.63 -6.38
CA ALA A 26 -11.01 12.48 -6.55
C ALA A 26 -11.54 11.13 -6.02
N TYR A 27 -10.70 10.09 -6.03
CA TYR A 27 -11.04 8.77 -5.48
C TYR A 27 -10.91 8.67 -3.96
N VAL A 28 -10.30 9.66 -3.31
CA VAL A 28 -10.30 9.76 -1.86
C VAL A 28 -11.68 10.24 -1.42
N PHE A 29 -12.41 9.39 -0.72
CA PHE A 29 -13.67 9.81 -0.11
C PHE A 29 -13.34 10.78 1.04
N HIS A 30 -13.56 12.07 0.80
CA HIS A 30 -13.39 13.10 1.81
C HIS A 30 -14.54 12.99 2.81
N MET A 31 -14.45 12.06 3.75
CA MET A 31 -15.20 12.18 5.00
C MET A 31 -14.86 13.54 5.60
N GLU A 32 -15.89 14.31 5.99
CA GLU A 32 -15.73 15.58 6.69
C GLU A 32 -14.65 15.44 7.78
N GLU A 33 -13.76 16.42 7.86
CA GLU A 33 -12.75 16.52 8.90
C GLU A 33 -13.45 16.46 10.27
N SER A 34 -13.40 15.28 10.88
CA SER A 34 -13.96 15.04 12.20
C SER A 34 -12.86 14.61 13.13
N ILE A 35 -12.94 15.08 14.38
CA ILE A 35 -12.03 14.70 15.46
C ILE A 35 -11.93 13.17 15.58
N PHE A 36 -13.01 12.44 15.26
CA PHE A 36 -13.02 10.98 15.26
C PHE A 36 -12.06 10.37 14.23
N LYS A 37 -11.99 10.93 13.02
CA LYS A 37 -11.09 10.47 11.95
C LYS A 37 -9.62 10.64 12.37
N GLU A 38 -9.26 11.82 12.85
CA GLU A 38 -7.89 12.10 13.30
C GLU A 38 -7.49 11.25 14.50
N LEU A 39 -8.42 11.02 15.43
CA LEU A 39 -8.19 10.19 16.61
C LEU A 39 -8.01 8.71 16.23
N LEU A 40 -8.74 8.23 15.22
CA LEU A 40 -8.58 6.88 14.69
C LEU A 40 -7.22 6.70 14.00
N ILE A 41 -6.83 7.64 13.12
CA ILE A 41 -5.50 7.63 12.48
C ILE A 41 -4.40 7.68 13.54
N SER A 42 -4.53 8.56 14.54
CA SER A 42 -3.58 8.68 15.64
C SER A 42 -3.51 7.41 16.49
N ALA A 43 -4.63 6.76 16.78
CA ALA A 43 -4.67 5.50 17.54
C ALA A 43 -3.98 4.36 16.77
N ILE A 44 -4.20 4.27 15.45
CA ILE A 44 -3.49 3.33 14.58
C ILE A 44 -1.98 3.61 14.59
N PHE A 45 -1.58 4.89 14.51
CA PHE A 45 -0.18 5.28 14.52
C PHE A 45 0.52 4.99 15.86
N VAL A 46 -0.13 5.28 16.99
CA VAL A 46 0.40 4.95 18.32
C VAL A 46 0.54 3.44 18.49
N SER A 47 -0.46 2.67 18.02
CA SER A 47 -0.38 1.20 18.01
C SER A 47 0.77 0.69 17.16
N PHE A 48 1.03 1.33 16.01
CA PHE A 48 2.19 1.03 15.17
C PHE A 48 3.52 1.27 15.89
N VAL A 49 3.68 2.44 16.52
CA VAL A 49 4.90 2.79 17.27
C VAL A 49 5.14 1.79 18.40
N TRP A 50 4.09 1.41 19.13
CA TRP A 50 4.21 0.42 20.20
C TRP A 50 4.61 -0.98 19.68
N TYR A 51 4.01 -1.39 18.56
CA TYR A 51 4.36 -2.64 17.89
C TYR A 51 5.80 -2.62 17.34
N LEU A 52 6.25 -1.47 16.82
CA LEU A 52 7.62 -1.25 16.35
C LEU A 52 8.64 -1.39 17.47
N VAL A 53 8.42 -0.69 18.60
CA VAL A 53 9.28 -0.76 19.79
C VAL A 53 9.34 -2.19 20.31
N SER A 54 8.19 -2.86 20.41
CA SER A 54 8.11 -4.26 20.84
C SER A 54 8.89 -5.19 19.89
N SER A 55 8.70 -5.06 18.58
CA SER A 55 9.41 -5.88 17.59
C SER A 55 10.93 -5.67 17.60
N ILE A 56 11.41 -4.45 17.86
CA ILE A 56 12.85 -4.16 18.00
C ILE A 56 13.40 -4.82 19.27
N ILE A 57 12.73 -4.66 20.41
CA ILE A 57 13.15 -5.21 21.70
C ILE A 57 13.23 -6.74 21.65
N PHE A 58 12.24 -7.39 21.05
CA PHE A 58 12.18 -8.86 21.00
C PHE A 58 12.91 -9.48 19.79
N MET A 59 13.50 -8.66 18.91
CA MET A 59 14.40 -9.08 17.82
C MET A 59 13.88 -10.20 16.90
N TYR A 60 12.56 -10.31 16.73
CA TYR A 60 11.97 -11.36 15.90
C TYR A 60 12.10 -11.03 14.41
N ARG A 61 13.06 -11.66 13.71
CA ARG A 61 13.29 -11.49 12.26
C ARG A 61 12.04 -11.64 11.39
N LYS A 62 11.07 -12.47 11.79
CA LYS A 62 9.81 -12.67 11.05
C LYS A 62 8.82 -11.51 11.21
N GLN A 63 8.95 -10.70 12.27
CA GLN A 63 8.07 -9.55 12.51
C GLN A 63 8.42 -8.35 11.63
N PHE A 64 9.64 -8.27 11.10
CA PHE A 64 10.05 -7.17 10.23
C PHE A 64 9.12 -6.99 9.03
N VAL A 65 8.74 -8.08 8.35
CA VAL A 65 7.86 -8.02 7.17
C VAL A 65 6.45 -7.55 7.53
N ILE A 66 5.95 -7.97 8.70
CA ILE A 66 4.65 -7.53 9.22
C ILE A 66 4.70 -6.07 9.64
N LEU A 67 5.81 -5.65 10.24
CA LEU A 67 6.05 -4.27 10.64
C LEU A 67 6.14 -3.35 9.42
N SER A 68 6.82 -3.76 8.34
CA SER A 68 6.85 -3.03 7.07
C SER A 68 5.45 -2.86 6.48
N LEU A 69 4.61 -3.90 6.55
CA LEU A 69 3.21 -3.79 6.08
C LEU A 69 2.42 -2.79 6.91
N TYR A 70 2.49 -2.91 8.24
CA TYR A 70 1.76 -2.01 9.15
C TYR A 70 2.21 -0.56 8.98
N GLY A 71 3.52 -0.33 8.86
CA GLY A 71 4.09 0.99 8.58
C GLY A 71 3.64 1.54 7.23
N SER A 72 3.58 0.71 6.18
CA SER A 72 3.11 1.13 4.86
C SER A 72 1.63 1.54 4.88
N VAL A 73 0.79 0.83 5.63
CA VAL A 73 -0.62 1.20 5.83
C VAL A 73 -0.74 2.52 6.60
N CYS A 74 0.06 2.72 7.65
CA CYS A 74 0.06 3.97 8.41
C CYS A 74 0.49 5.16 7.54
N ILE A 75 1.55 5.00 6.74
CA ILE A 75 2.03 6.04 5.82
C ILE A 75 0.95 6.35 4.78
N TYR A 76 0.29 5.33 4.22
CA TYR A 76 -0.82 5.51 3.30
C TYR A 76 -1.93 6.35 3.93
N LEU A 77 -2.44 5.94 5.09
CA LEU A 77 -3.52 6.64 5.79
C LEU A 77 -3.14 8.08 6.19
N ALA A 78 -1.89 8.30 6.60
CA ALA A 78 -1.41 9.63 7.00
C ALA A 78 -1.27 10.59 5.81
N ILE A 79 -0.98 10.10 4.61
CA ILE A 79 -0.84 10.95 3.41
C ILE A 79 -2.18 11.14 2.72
N THR A 80 -2.88 10.06 2.41
CA THR A 80 -4.09 10.08 1.58
C THR A 80 -5.34 10.38 2.39
N HIS A 81 -5.31 10.17 3.71
CA HIS A 81 -6.48 10.27 4.59
C HIS A 81 -7.67 9.40 4.15
N ASP A 82 -7.41 8.41 3.28
CA ASP A 82 -8.43 7.51 2.72
C ASP A 82 -8.63 6.29 3.63
N LEU A 83 -9.59 6.40 4.54
CA LEU A 83 -9.99 5.30 5.41
C LEU A 83 -10.73 4.17 4.66
N THR A 84 -11.25 4.46 3.47
CA THR A 84 -12.03 3.50 2.67
C THR A 84 -11.17 2.65 1.74
N PHE A 85 -9.91 3.04 1.54
CA PHE A 85 -8.98 2.42 0.58
C PHE A 85 -9.53 2.40 -0.87
N ASN A 86 -10.44 3.32 -1.20
CA ASN A 86 -11.00 3.43 -2.55
C ASN A 86 -9.94 3.80 -3.57
N LEU A 87 -8.99 4.68 -3.21
CA LEU A 87 -7.84 5.00 -4.05
C LEU A 87 -6.95 3.77 -4.29
N LEU A 88 -6.82 2.88 -3.31
CA LEU A 88 -6.06 1.64 -3.49
C LEU A 88 -6.76 0.68 -4.45
N LEU A 89 -8.08 0.57 -4.37
CA LEU A 89 -8.88 -0.23 -5.30
C LEU A 89 -8.83 0.30 -6.73
N HIS A 90 -8.85 1.63 -6.89
CA HIS A 90 -8.70 2.27 -8.19
C HIS A 90 -7.31 2.03 -8.78
N ASN A 91 -6.23 2.27 -8.04
CA ASN A 91 -4.86 2.00 -8.52
C ASN A 91 -4.60 0.50 -8.83
N LEU A 92 -5.31 -0.42 -8.17
CA LEU A 92 -5.25 -1.85 -8.48
C LEU A 92 -5.79 -2.17 -9.88
N ASN A 93 -6.65 -1.34 -10.44
CA ASN A 93 -7.24 -1.53 -11.76
C ASN A 93 -6.21 -1.25 -12.86
N PRO A 94 -5.71 -2.28 -13.59
CA PRO A 94 -4.67 -2.10 -14.59
C PRO A 94 -5.14 -1.36 -15.84
N PHE A 95 -6.47 -1.18 -16.02
CA PHE A 95 -7.06 -0.51 -17.18
C PHE A 95 -7.06 1.02 -17.07
N GLU A 96 -6.81 1.57 -15.89
CA GLU A 96 -6.75 3.02 -15.64
C GLU A 96 -5.35 3.59 -15.98
N LEU A 97 -4.36 2.73 -16.26
CA LEU A 97 -2.98 3.14 -16.55
C LEU A 97 -2.90 3.98 -17.83
N GLY A 98 -2.61 5.27 -17.67
CA GLY A 98 -2.31 6.21 -18.77
C GLY A 98 -3.49 7.05 -19.26
N ILE A 99 -4.67 6.90 -18.67
CA ILE A 99 -5.86 7.69 -19.02
C ILE A 99 -5.80 9.10 -18.39
N ASP A 100 -5.20 9.21 -17.19
CA ASP A 100 -5.35 10.41 -16.34
C ASP A 100 -4.12 11.33 -16.26
N GLY A 101 -3.03 11.02 -16.98
CA GLY A 101 -1.86 11.90 -17.05
C GLY A 101 -0.60 11.22 -17.57
N PHE A 102 0.01 11.82 -18.61
CA PHE A 102 1.27 11.34 -19.20
C PHE A 102 2.45 12.16 -18.64
N GLY A 103 3.41 11.52 -17.97
CA GLY A 103 4.54 12.22 -17.36
C GLY A 103 5.53 11.31 -16.63
N PHE A 104 6.51 11.91 -15.93
CA PHE A 104 7.56 11.18 -15.18
C PHE A 104 6.97 10.18 -14.15
N TYR A 105 5.85 10.52 -13.53
CA TYR A 105 5.11 9.63 -12.63
C TYR A 105 4.74 8.29 -13.29
N MET A 106 4.26 8.31 -14.54
CA MET A 106 3.85 7.12 -15.27
C MET A 106 4.99 6.11 -15.42
N ILE A 107 6.23 6.59 -15.60
CA ILE A 107 7.42 5.72 -15.70
C ILE A 107 7.62 4.96 -14.37
N PHE A 108 7.54 5.66 -13.23
CA PHE A 108 7.65 5.02 -11.92
C PHE A 108 6.48 4.06 -11.65
N GLN A 109 5.26 4.43 -12.03
CA GLN A 109 4.07 3.58 -11.86
C GLN A 109 4.21 2.28 -12.67
N VAL A 110 4.62 2.37 -13.94
CA VAL A 110 4.87 1.19 -14.80
C VAL A 110 5.98 0.31 -14.23
N LEU A 111 7.09 0.89 -13.75
CA LEU A 111 8.16 0.12 -13.12
C LEU A 111 7.69 -0.64 -11.88
N LEU A 112 6.91 0.01 -11.00
CA LEU A 112 6.31 -0.63 -9.83
C LEU A 112 5.38 -1.78 -10.24
N LYS A 113 4.52 -1.55 -11.23
CA LYS A 113 3.59 -2.58 -11.73
C LYS A 113 4.33 -3.79 -12.34
N ILE A 114 5.44 -3.58 -13.05
CA ILE A 114 6.28 -4.68 -13.55
C ILE A 114 6.83 -5.52 -12.39
N VAL A 115 7.32 -4.90 -11.33
CA VAL A 115 7.82 -5.60 -10.14
C VAL A 115 6.69 -6.39 -9.46
N ILE A 116 5.50 -5.81 -9.35
CA ILE A 116 4.32 -6.48 -8.78
C ILE A 116 3.92 -7.70 -9.62
N ILE A 117 3.84 -7.56 -10.95
CA ILE A 117 3.55 -8.67 -11.87
C ILE A 117 4.58 -9.79 -11.73
N TYR A 118 5.87 -9.45 -11.64
CA TYR A 118 6.92 -10.43 -11.41
C TYR A 118 6.70 -11.21 -10.10
N LEU A 119 6.38 -10.53 -9.00
CA LEU A 119 6.10 -11.16 -7.72
C LEU A 119 4.84 -12.04 -7.77
N LEU A 120 3.80 -11.62 -8.50
CA LEU A 120 2.59 -12.42 -8.73
C LEU A 120 2.90 -13.71 -9.51
N ILE A 121 3.71 -13.63 -10.58
CA ILE A 121 4.15 -14.81 -11.34
C ILE A 121 4.91 -15.78 -10.44
N LYS A 122 5.87 -15.28 -9.65
CA LYS A 122 6.63 -16.11 -8.71
C LYS A 122 5.73 -16.76 -7.65
N MET A 123 4.74 -16.03 -7.15
CA MET A 123 3.76 -16.56 -6.20
C MET A 123 2.91 -17.66 -6.83
N PHE A 124 2.41 -17.46 -8.06
CA PHE A 124 1.62 -18.46 -8.78
C PHE A 124 2.42 -19.74 -9.06
N LEU A 125 3.66 -19.61 -9.51
CA LEU A 125 4.56 -20.74 -9.73
C LEU A 125 4.80 -21.52 -8.43
N ALA A 126 5.06 -20.83 -7.32
CA ALA A 126 5.28 -21.47 -6.02
C ALA A 126 4.04 -22.25 -5.52
N ILE A 127 2.83 -21.72 -5.74
CA ILE A 127 1.58 -22.41 -5.40
C ILE A 127 1.43 -23.67 -6.27
N LYS A 128 1.70 -23.57 -7.57
CA LYS A 128 1.60 -24.70 -8.51
C LYS A 128 2.57 -25.83 -8.14
N THR A 129 3.82 -25.49 -7.81
CA THR A 129 4.83 -26.47 -7.39
C THR A 129 4.46 -27.17 -6.09
N LYS A 130 3.87 -26.46 -5.12
CA LYS A 130 3.36 -27.08 -3.89
C LYS A 130 2.17 -28.01 -4.09
N LYS A 131 1.38 -27.83 -5.15
CA LYS A 131 0.21 -28.66 -5.46
C LYS A 131 0.58 -29.97 -6.18
N GLN A 132 1.79 -30.03 -6.75
CA GLN A 132 2.30 -31.20 -7.48
C GLN A 132 3.25 -32.09 -6.64
N SER A 133 3.56 -31.68 -5.41
CA SER A 133 4.28 -32.46 -4.39
C SER A 133 3.31 -32.99 -3.35
#